data_AF-A0A7Z0TJ59-F1
#
_entry.id   AF-A0A7Z0TJ59-F1
#
_cell.length_a   1.000
_cell.length_b   1.000
_cell.length_c   1.000
_cell.angle_alpha   90.00
_cell.angle_beta   90.00
_cell.angle_gamma   90.00
#
_symmetry.space_group_name_H-M   'P 1'
#
loop_
_entity.id
_entity.type
_entity.pdbx_description
1 polymer ?
#
loop_
_entity_poly.entity_id
_entity_poly.type
_entity_poly.pdbx_seq_one_letter_code
_entity_poly.pdbx_strand_id
1 'polypeptide(L)'
;MAPHHLPFYLAPGSGVDPLMVVMGIFLIGTVLWVGTLYWKLHSLPERMAHKSQKLQFEFVAVLGLISLFTHMHIFWIAGLLLAMIDIPDFGGPLRSIADSVEKIADATPEDSDAATQASPRPTGGDTPPPDKPGPAKEKEHSHV
;
A
#
# COMPACT_ATOMS: atom_id res chain seq x y z
N MET A 1 13.12 -67.53 -5.14
CA MET A 1 12.04 -66.77 -4.47
C MET A 1 12.44 -65.30 -4.53
N ALA A 2 11.62 -64.44 -5.12
CA ALA A 2 11.93 -63.01 -5.19
C ALA A 2 11.63 -62.32 -3.84
N PRO A 3 12.29 -61.20 -3.49
CA PRO A 3 12.05 -60.51 -2.21
C PRO A 3 10.59 -60.09 -2.07
N HIS A 4 9.95 -60.44 -0.95
CA HIS A 4 8.54 -60.17 -0.67
C HIS A 4 8.23 -58.70 -0.29
N HIS A 5 9.22 -57.81 -0.33
CA HIS A 5 8.98 -56.37 -0.30
C HIS A 5 9.84 -55.71 -1.39
N LEU A 6 9.20 -54.97 -2.29
CA LEU A 6 9.86 -53.90 -3.05
C LEU A 6 9.69 -52.61 -2.26
N PRO A 7 10.71 -51.74 -2.19
CA PRO A 7 10.56 -50.45 -1.54
C PRO A 7 9.56 -49.56 -2.29
N PHE A 8 8.85 -48.71 -1.55
CA PHE A 8 7.68 -47.96 -2.03
C PHE A 8 7.92 -47.04 -3.23
N TYR A 9 9.18 -46.68 -3.50
CA TYR A 9 9.61 -45.81 -4.60
C TYR A 9 9.94 -46.56 -5.91
N LEU A 10 9.79 -47.89 -5.95
CA LEU A 10 9.91 -48.69 -7.16
C LEU A 10 8.55 -49.19 -7.62
N ALA A 11 8.24 -49.00 -8.91
CA ALA A 11 7.01 -49.46 -9.53
C ALA A 11 6.90 -51.00 -9.43
N PRO A 12 5.82 -51.55 -8.84
CA PRO A 12 5.61 -52.99 -8.78
C PRO A 12 5.16 -53.52 -10.14
N GLY A 13 5.73 -54.65 -10.59
CA GLY A 13 5.37 -55.28 -11.87
C GLY A 13 3.95 -55.86 -11.95
N SER A 14 3.10 -55.63 -10.94
CA SER A 14 1.74 -56.14 -10.82
C SER A 14 0.65 -55.09 -11.13
N GLY A 15 0.99 -53.85 -11.49
CA GLY A 15 -0.01 -52.85 -11.87
C GLY A 15 0.44 -51.40 -11.73
N VAL A 16 -0.30 -50.63 -10.93
CA VAL A 16 -0.15 -49.17 -10.82
C VAL A 16 1.09 -48.76 -10.03
N ASP A 17 1.86 -47.81 -10.59
CA ASP A 17 2.99 -47.14 -9.91
C ASP A 17 2.46 -46.02 -8.98
N PRO A 18 2.66 -46.12 -7.65
CA PRO A 18 2.24 -45.09 -6.71
C PRO A 18 2.90 -43.73 -6.95
N LEU A 19 4.16 -43.68 -7.38
CA LEU A 19 4.87 -42.42 -7.63
C LEU A 19 4.32 -41.70 -8.86
N MET A 20 4.03 -42.45 -9.93
CA MET A 20 3.36 -41.93 -11.13
C MET A 20 1.99 -41.32 -10.77
N VAL A 21 1.19 -41.99 -9.94
CA VAL A 21 -0.13 -41.48 -9.52
C VAL A 21 -0.01 -40.23 -8.66
N VAL A 22 0.88 -40.23 -7.65
CA VAL A 22 1.12 -39.06 -6.80
C VAL A 22 1.62 -37.87 -7.62
N MET A 23 2.53 -38.09 -8.56
CA MET A 23 3.08 -37.04 -9.41
C MET A 23 2.06 -36.53 -10.44
N GLY A 24 1.17 -37.38 -10.95
CA GLY A 24 0.03 -36.95 -11.76
C GLY A 24 -0.91 -36.02 -10.99
N ILE A 25 -1.27 -36.37 -9.75
CA ILE A 25 -2.09 -35.53 -8.87
C ILE A 25 -1.38 -34.22 -8.54
N PHE A 26 -0.08 -34.26 -8.21
CA PHE A 26 0.73 -33.08 -7.95
C PHE A 26 0.81 -32.14 -9.15
N LEU A 27 1.00 -32.69 -10.36
CA LEU A 27 1.04 -31.91 -11.60
C LEU A 27 -0.30 -31.22 -11.85
N ILE A 28 -1.43 -31.94 -11.73
CA ILE A 28 -2.78 -31.36 -11.88
C ILE A 28 -3.00 -30.25 -10.84
N GLY A 29 -2.68 -30.50 -9.57
CA GLY A 29 -2.78 -29.50 -8.51
C GLY A 29 -1.93 -28.26 -8.77
N THR A 30 -0.70 -28.44 -9.24
CA THR A 30 0.22 -27.35 -9.60
C THR A 30 -0.30 -26.54 -10.77
N VAL A 31 -0.79 -27.19 -11.84
CA VAL A 31 -1.38 -26.51 -13.01
C VAL A 31 -2.62 -25.70 -12.62
N LEU A 32 -3.52 -26.26 -11.80
CA LEU A 32 -4.69 -25.54 -11.30
C LEU A 32 -4.31 -24.36 -10.40
N TRP A 33 -3.30 -24.53 -9.54
CA TRP A 33 -2.79 -23.46 -8.67
C TRP A 33 -2.16 -22.32 -9.46
N VAL A 34 -1.25 -22.63 -10.39
CA VAL A 34 -0.60 -21.65 -11.28
C VAL A 34 -1.63 -20.98 -12.20
N GLY A 35 -2.60 -21.73 -12.75
CA GLY A 35 -3.67 -21.17 -13.59
C GLY A 35 -4.56 -20.18 -12.82
N THR A 36 -4.94 -20.53 -11.58
CA THR A 36 -5.70 -19.64 -10.69
C THR A 36 -4.87 -18.40 -10.31
N LEU A 37 -3.58 -18.58 -10.04
CA LEU A 37 -2.64 -17.49 -9.78
C LEU A 37 -2.52 -16.55 -11.00
N TYR A 38 -2.39 -17.10 -12.21
CA TYR A 38 -2.35 -16.33 -13.46
C TYR A 38 -3.60 -15.46 -13.66
N TRP A 39 -4.80 -16.01 -13.49
CA TRP A 39 -6.05 -15.21 -13.55
C TRP A 39 -6.09 -14.12 -12.46
N LYS A 40 -5.56 -14.39 -11.26
CA LYS A 40 -5.48 -13.40 -10.16
C LYS A 40 -4.42 -12.32 -10.37
N LEU A 41 -3.38 -12.62 -11.17
CA LEU A 41 -2.37 -11.67 -11.65
C LEU A 41 -2.88 -10.86 -12.87
N HIS A 42 -3.75 -11.43 -13.70
CA HIS A 42 -4.34 -10.71 -14.84
C HIS A 42 -5.45 -9.74 -14.42
N SER A 43 -6.19 -10.06 -13.34
CA SER A 43 -7.17 -9.16 -12.70
C SER A 43 -6.56 -8.19 -11.68
N LEU A 44 -5.24 -8.25 -11.44
CA LEU A 44 -4.52 -7.28 -10.60
C LEU A 44 -4.46 -5.89 -11.26
N PRO A 45 -4.05 -5.76 -12.53
CA PRO A 45 -4.16 -4.52 -13.32
C PRO A 45 -5.59 -3.97 -13.43
N GLU A 46 -6.63 -4.79 -13.34
CA GLU A 46 -8.01 -4.31 -13.43
C GLU A 46 -8.42 -3.60 -12.14
N ARG A 47 -8.25 -4.26 -10.98
CA ARG A 47 -8.76 -3.73 -9.69
C ARG A 47 -8.04 -2.50 -9.17
N MET A 48 -6.79 -2.26 -9.55
CA MET A 48 -6.05 -1.08 -9.12
C MET A 48 -6.46 0.19 -9.88
N ALA A 49 -7.15 0.08 -11.03
CA ALA A 49 -7.59 1.23 -11.82
C ALA A 49 -8.53 2.17 -11.04
N HIS A 50 -9.17 1.66 -9.97
CA HIS A 50 -10.03 2.43 -9.06
C HIS A 50 -9.31 3.05 -7.85
N LYS A 51 -8.01 2.79 -7.64
CA LYS A 51 -7.19 3.35 -6.55
C LYS A 51 -6.03 4.22 -7.07
N SER A 52 -6.38 5.23 -7.88
CA SER A 52 -5.65 6.48 -8.15
C SER A 52 -4.12 6.57 -7.88
N GLN A 53 -3.31 5.66 -8.42
CA GLN A 53 -1.86 5.82 -8.59
C GLN A 53 -1.55 5.89 -10.09
N LYS A 54 -1.87 7.03 -10.70
CA LYS A 54 -1.93 7.19 -12.17
C LYS A 54 -0.60 6.90 -12.86
N LEU A 55 0.52 7.26 -12.22
CA LEU A 55 1.88 7.02 -12.69
C LEU A 55 2.32 5.55 -12.53
N GLN A 56 1.97 4.90 -11.41
CA GLN A 56 2.34 3.49 -11.18
C GLN A 56 1.73 2.58 -12.25
N PHE A 57 0.49 2.85 -12.67
CA PHE A 57 -0.13 2.16 -13.80
C PHE A 57 0.62 2.32 -15.11
N GLU A 58 1.05 3.55 -15.40
CA GLU A 58 1.72 3.88 -16.65
C GLU A 58 3.06 3.13 -16.77
N PHE A 59 3.84 3.10 -15.69
CA PHE A 59 5.06 2.27 -15.63
C PHE A 59 4.77 0.77 -15.76
N VAL A 60 3.79 0.23 -15.03
CA VAL A 60 3.44 -1.20 -15.10
C VAL A 60 2.95 -1.59 -16.51
N ALA A 61 2.15 -0.75 -17.16
CA ALA A 61 1.66 -0.96 -18.52
C ALA A 61 2.78 -0.89 -19.56
N VAL A 62 3.69 0.08 -19.45
CA VAL A 62 4.86 0.20 -20.34
C VAL A 62 5.82 -0.99 -20.18
N LEU A 63 6.10 -1.43 -18.95
CA LEU A 63 6.91 -2.63 -18.70
C LEU A 63 6.25 -3.90 -19.28
N GLY A 64 4.92 -4.02 -19.17
CA GLY A 64 4.16 -5.11 -19.79
C GLY A 64 4.24 -5.10 -21.32
N LEU A 65 4.08 -3.93 -21.94
CA LEU A 65 4.18 -3.74 -23.39
C LEU A 65 5.59 -4.09 -23.92
N ILE A 66 6.64 -3.63 -23.23
CA ILE A 66 8.03 -3.99 -23.53
C ILE A 66 8.25 -5.49 -23.38
N SER A 67 7.73 -6.10 -22.30
CA SER A 67 7.84 -7.54 -22.10
C SER A 67 7.21 -8.36 -23.22
N LEU A 68 6.09 -7.90 -23.77
CA LEU A 68 5.38 -8.57 -24.85
C LEU A 68 6.10 -8.38 -26.19
N PHE A 69 6.62 -7.18 -26.46
CA PHE A 69 7.38 -6.90 -27.68
C PHE A 69 8.71 -7.68 -27.73
N THR A 70 9.47 -7.67 -26.62
CA THR A 70 10.78 -8.33 -26.52
C THR A 70 10.69 -9.82 -26.16
N HIS A 71 9.51 -10.34 -25.80
CA HIS A 71 9.30 -11.68 -25.23
C HIS A 71 10.14 -11.99 -23.97
N MET A 72 10.65 -10.95 -23.31
CA MET A 72 11.58 -11.08 -22.19
C MET A 72 10.80 -11.01 -20.86
N HIS A 73 10.43 -12.18 -20.33
CA HIS A 73 9.56 -12.30 -19.14
C HIS A 73 10.02 -11.51 -17.90
N ILE A 74 11.30 -11.14 -17.80
CA ILE A 74 11.83 -10.35 -16.69
C ILE A 74 11.13 -8.98 -16.56
N PHE A 75 10.71 -8.35 -17.66
CA PHE A 75 10.00 -7.07 -17.60
C PHE A 75 8.55 -7.23 -17.10
N TRP A 76 7.88 -8.32 -17.46
CA TRP A 76 6.57 -8.69 -16.91
C TRP A 76 6.66 -8.99 -15.42
N ILE A 77 7.64 -9.79 -14.99
CA ILE A 77 7.89 -10.08 -13.56
C ILE A 77 8.19 -8.79 -12.79
N ALA A 78 9.05 -7.91 -13.34
CA ALA A 78 9.39 -6.63 -12.72
C ALA A 78 8.18 -5.70 -12.59
N GLY A 79 7.34 -5.60 -13.64
CA GLY A 79 6.09 -4.83 -13.58
C GLY A 79 5.10 -5.36 -12.54
N LEU A 80 5.02 -6.67 -12.37
CA LEU A 80 4.21 -7.31 -11.33
C LEU A 80 4.76 -7.13 -9.91
N LEU A 81 6.08 -7.16 -9.73
CA LEU A 81 6.71 -6.81 -8.45
C LEU A 81 6.48 -5.33 -8.11
N LEU A 82 6.62 -4.45 -9.09
CA LEU A 82 6.38 -3.01 -8.95
C LEU A 82 4.91 -2.68 -8.65
N ALA A 83 3.97 -3.50 -9.13
CA ALA A 83 2.55 -3.44 -8.81
C ALA A 83 2.21 -3.98 -7.41
N MET A 84 3.10 -4.75 -6.77
CA MET A 84 2.89 -5.29 -5.42
C MET A 84 3.50 -4.38 -4.33
N ILE A 85 4.36 -3.44 -4.70
CA ILE A 85 4.88 -2.39 -3.82
C ILE A 85 4.00 -1.14 -3.98
N ASP A 86 3.47 -0.59 -2.88
CA ASP A 86 2.77 0.70 -2.93
C ASP A 86 3.82 1.82 -3.02
N ILE A 87 4.01 2.40 -4.20
CA ILE A 87 4.85 3.58 -4.38
C ILE A 87 4.04 4.81 -3.93
N PRO A 88 4.54 5.66 -3.02
CA PRO A 88 3.79 6.83 -2.56
C PRO A 88 3.60 7.84 -3.71
N ASP A 89 2.46 8.56 -3.70
CA ASP A 89 2.20 9.61 -4.69
C ASP A 89 3.14 10.80 -4.46
N PHE A 90 4.14 10.95 -5.32
CA PHE A 90 5.06 12.08 -5.32
C PHE A 90 4.47 13.33 -6.03
N GLY A 91 3.34 13.19 -6.74
CA GLY A 91 2.67 14.30 -7.43
C GLY A 91 1.98 15.27 -6.48
N GLY A 92 1.26 14.76 -5.47
CA GLY A 92 0.62 15.58 -4.42
C GLY A 92 1.58 16.57 -3.72
N PRO A 93 2.72 16.11 -3.18
CA PRO A 93 3.73 16.98 -2.58
C PRO A 93 4.28 18.03 -3.55
N LEU A 94 4.65 17.64 -4.77
CA LEU A 94 5.16 18.58 -5.78
C LEU A 94 4.14 19.66 -6.15
N ARG A 95 2.85 19.30 -6.24
CA ARG A 95 1.78 20.27 -6.50
C ARG A 95 1.55 21.21 -5.32
N SER A 96 1.59 20.71 -4.09
CA SER A 96 1.52 21.56 -2.89
C SER A 96 2.67 22.57 -2.79
N ILE A 97 3.85 22.24 -3.32
CA ILE A 97 4.98 23.17 -3.41
C ILE A 97 4.71 24.23 -4.48
N ALA A 98 4.18 23.84 -5.66
CA ALA A 98 3.78 24.79 -6.70
C ALA A 98 2.71 25.77 -6.20
N ASP A 99 1.63 25.27 -5.59
CA ASP A 99 0.54 26.07 -5.03
C ASP A 99 1.06 27.01 -3.90
N SER A 100 2.02 26.56 -3.10
CA SER A 100 2.66 27.37 -2.06
C SER A 100 3.57 28.46 -2.62
N VAL A 101 4.30 28.17 -3.70
CA VAL A 101 5.15 29.15 -4.41
C VAL A 101 4.30 30.19 -5.13
N GLU A 102 3.20 29.78 -5.78
CA GLU A 102 2.24 30.68 -6.41
C GLU A 102 1.68 31.65 -5.36
N LYS A 103 1.23 31.15 -4.20
CA LYS A 103 0.76 31.98 -3.09
C LYS A 103 1.82 32.91 -2.50
N ILE A 104 3.11 32.55 -2.53
CA ILE A 104 4.21 33.42 -2.08
C ILE A 104 4.52 34.50 -3.14
N ALA A 105 4.42 34.18 -4.43
CA ALA A 105 4.58 35.14 -5.52
C ALA A 105 3.44 36.16 -5.55
N ASP A 106 2.20 35.72 -5.35
CA ASP A 106 0.99 36.56 -5.27
C ASP A 106 0.93 37.39 -3.98
N ALA A 107 1.70 37.01 -2.94
CA ALA A 107 1.87 37.79 -1.71
C ALA A 107 2.91 38.92 -1.83
N THR A 108 3.35 39.26 -3.05
CA THR A 108 4.18 40.45 -3.30
C THR A 108 3.35 41.71 -3.02
N PRO A 109 3.82 42.66 -2.19
CA PRO A 109 2.93 43.61 -1.53
C PRO A 109 2.55 44.81 -2.41
N GLU A 110 1.30 44.83 -2.88
CA GLU A 110 0.58 46.08 -3.17
C GLU A 110 -0.39 46.50 -2.03
N ASP A 111 -0.52 45.68 -0.97
CA ASP A 111 -1.49 45.88 0.12
C ASP A 111 -0.84 45.85 1.54
N SER A 112 0.26 46.60 1.71
CA SER A 112 0.88 46.84 3.04
C SER A 112 0.48 48.18 3.68
N ASP A 113 -0.43 48.94 3.05
CA ASP A 113 -0.84 50.30 3.48
C ASP A 113 -2.16 50.36 4.27
N ALA A 114 -2.48 49.32 5.07
CA ALA A 114 -3.73 49.31 5.86
C ALA A 114 -3.72 48.59 7.23
N ALA A 115 -2.61 48.59 7.99
CA ALA A 115 -2.64 48.06 9.37
C ALA A 115 -1.64 48.67 10.40
N THR A 116 -1.20 49.92 10.22
CA THR A 116 -0.58 50.68 11.33
C THR A 116 -1.57 51.71 11.87
N GLN A 117 -2.46 51.31 12.77
CA GLN A 117 -3.16 52.25 13.66
C GLN A 117 -3.16 51.78 15.12
N ALA A 118 -2.77 52.73 15.96
CA ALA A 118 -2.29 52.59 17.32
C ALA A 118 -3.28 52.02 18.35
N SER A 119 -2.70 51.41 19.38
CA SER A 119 -3.34 51.17 20.67
C SER A 119 -3.72 52.49 21.37
N PRO A 120 -4.78 52.47 22.20
CA PRO A 120 -4.73 53.19 23.46
C PRO A 120 -4.97 52.29 24.67
N ARG A 121 -4.03 52.34 25.61
CA ARG A 121 -4.11 51.79 26.97
C ARG A 121 -4.82 52.77 27.90
N PRO A 122 -5.72 52.33 28.79
CA PRO A 122 -6.00 53.01 30.05
C PRO A 122 -5.24 52.34 31.22
N THR A 123 -4.90 53.13 32.25
CA THR A 123 -4.08 52.72 33.41
C THR A 123 -4.78 52.99 34.75
N GLY A 124 -4.60 52.08 35.72
CA GLY A 124 -4.98 52.21 37.13
C GLY A 124 -6.41 51.74 37.44
N GLY A 125 -6.74 51.12 38.58
CA GLY A 125 -6.02 50.53 39.73
C GLY A 125 -7.02 49.52 40.38
N ASP A 126 -6.69 48.47 41.12
CA ASP A 126 -5.80 48.34 42.28
C ASP A 126 -5.30 46.88 42.49
N THR A 127 -4.59 46.64 43.59
CA THR A 127 -3.71 45.48 43.87
C THR A 127 -4.43 44.34 44.67
N PRO A 128 -3.80 43.22 45.12
CA PRO A 128 -4.01 41.91 44.46
C PRO A 128 -4.61 40.76 45.34
N PRO A 129 -5.01 39.61 44.73
CA PRO A 129 -5.71 38.52 45.43
C PRO A 129 -4.96 37.15 45.57
N PRO A 130 -5.04 36.46 46.73
CA PRO A 130 -4.90 35.00 46.92
C PRO A 130 -6.28 34.28 46.78
N ASP A 131 -6.54 32.98 47.03
CA ASP A 131 -5.80 31.81 47.57
C ASP A 131 -6.18 30.50 46.80
N LYS A 132 -5.30 29.49 46.85
CA LYS A 132 -5.53 28.04 46.58
C LYS A 132 -5.09 27.26 47.86
N PRO A 133 -5.18 25.90 48.03
CA PRO A 133 -5.58 24.80 47.12
C PRO A 133 -6.39 23.58 47.70
N GLY A 134 -7.13 22.85 46.84
CA GLY A 134 -7.49 21.41 46.98
C GLY A 134 -8.47 20.99 48.11
N PRO A 135 -8.78 19.67 48.31
CA PRO A 135 -8.41 18.48 47.52
C PRO A 135 -9.55 17.43 47.26
N ALA A 136 -9.24 16.43 46.41
CA ALA A 136 -9.61 14.99 46.44
C ALA A 136 -11.05 14.41 46.65
N LYS A 137 -11.35 13.40 45.80
CA LYS A 137 -12.14 12.14 45.98
C LYS A 137 -13.69 12.11 45.86
N GLU A 138 -14.13 10.91 45.42
CA GLU A 138 -15.49 10.31 45.46
C GLU A 138 -16.55 10.91 44.49
N LYS A 139 -17.28 10.13 43.67
CA LYS A 139 -17.93 8.84 43.95
C LYS A 139 -18.08 7.90 42.74
N GLU A 140 -18.04 6.62 43.09
CA GLU A 140 -18.58 5.47 42.36
C GLU A 140 -20.11 5.59 42.15
N HIS A 141 -20.63 5.13 40.99
CA HIS A 141 -22.02 4.66 40.92
C HIS A 141 -22.23 3.64 39.79
N SER A 142 -22.81 2.50 40.15
CA SER A 142 -23.15 1.37 39.28
C SER A 142 -24.63 1.40 38.89
N HIS A 143 -24.97 0.87 37.69
CA HIS A 143 -26.30 0.45 37.18
C HIS A 143 -26.15 0.11 35.68
N VAL A 144 -26.67 -0.98 35.09
CA VAL A 144 -27.31 -2.24 35.55
C VAL A 144 -26.84 -3.35 34.62
#